data_AF-A0A522C8L6-F1
#
_entry.id   AF-A0A522C8L6-F1
#
_cell.length_a   1.000
_cell.length_b   1.000
_cell.length_c   1.000
_cell.angle_alpha   90.00
_cell.angle_beta   90.00
_cell.angle_gamma   90.00
#
_symmetry.space_group_name_H-M   'P 1'
#
loop_
_entity.id
_entity.type
_entity.pdbx_description
1 polymer ?
#
loop_
_entity_poly.entity_id
_entity_poly.type
_entity_poly.pdbx_seq_one_letter_code
_entity_poly.pdbx_strand_id
1 'polypeptide(L)' 'MKVLKRDNFRCVKCGATPKEDKSVKLEIDHIIPVARGGLSKIDNLQTLCYKCNQGKKDNDD' A
#
# COMPACT_ATOMS: atom_id res chain seq x y z
N MET A 1 -11.55 -7.11 -3.46
CA MET A 1 -10.52 -6.05 -3.32
C MET A 1 -10.40 -5.25 -4.62
N LYS A 2 -10.97 -4.05 -4.69
CA LYS A 2 -10.87 -3.17 -5.88
C LYS A 2 -9.49 -2.49 -6.00
N VAL A 3 -8.85 -2.18 -4.86
CA VAL A 3 -7.53 -1.53 -4.77
C VAL A 3 -6.41 -2.43 -5.32
N LEU A 4 -6.27 -3.66 -4.80
CA LEU A 4 -5.25 -4.61 -5.30
C LEU A 4 -5.36 -4.88 -6.81
N LYS A 5 -6.58 -4.99 -7.34
CA LYS A 5 -6.81 -5.19 -8.78
C LYS A 5 -6.41 -3.95 -9.58
N ARG A 6 -6.78 -2.75 -9.13
CA ARG A 6 -6.35 -1.47 -9.74
C ARG A 6 -4.82 -1.37 -9.79
N ASP A 7 -4.16 -1.77 -8.71
CA ASP A 7 -2.70 -1.70 -8.58
C ASP A 7 -1.99 -2.93 -9.17
N ASN A 8 -2.69 -3.76 -9.95
CA ASN A 8 -2.14 -4.95 -10.60
C ASN A 8 -1.43 -5.93 -9.65
N PHE A 9 -1.89 -6.03 -8.40
CA PHE A 9 -1.25 -6.81 -7.33
C PHE A 9 0.25 -6.51 -7.22
N ARG A 10 0.59 -5.22 -7.29
CA ARG A 10 1.95 -4.70 -7.17
C ARG A 10 1.98 -3.59 -6.13
N CYS A 11 3.11 -3.48 -5.43
CA CYS A 11 3.42 -2.32 -4.63
C CYS A 11 3.54 -1.09 -5.56
N VAL A 12 2.75 -0.05 -5.33
CA VAL A 12 2.79 1.17 -6.16
C VAL A 12 4.09 1.95 -5.99
N LYS A 13 4.81 1.76 -4.88
CA LYS A 13 6.07 2.45 -4.57
C LYS A 13 7.29 1.78 -5.19
N CYS A 14 7.37 0.46 -5.19
CA CYS A 14 8.58 -0.28 -5.62
C CYS A 14 8.33 -1.35 -6.68
N GLY A 15 7.09 -1.61 -7.09
CA GLY A 15 6.74 -2.59 -8.12
C GLY A 15 6.70 -4.05 -7.65
N ALA A 16 7.13 -4.36 -6.43
CA ALA A 16 7.18 -5.72 -5.89
C ALA A 16 5.82 -6.42 -5.94
N THR A 17 5.79 -7.70 -6.31
CA THR A 17 4.57 -8.51 -6.42
C THR A 17 4.77 -9.94 -5.93
N PRO A 18 3.75 -10.54 -5.28
CA PRO A 18 3.73 -11.96 -4.95
C PRO A 18 3.89 -12.90 -6.16
N LYS A 19 3.64 -12.40 -7.38
CA LYS A 19 3.81 -13.18 -8.62
C LYS A 19 5.28 -13.46 -8.96
N GLU A 20 6.16 -12.52 -8.66
CA GLU A 20 7.61 -12.60 -8.93
C GLU A 20 8.36 -13.13 -7.71
N ASP A 21 7.92 -12.76 -6.51
CA ASP A 21 8.50 -13.22 -5.25
C ASP A 21 7.38 -13.51 -4.24
N LYS A 22 7.17 -14.79 -3.92
CA LYS A 22 6.12 -15.25 -2.98
C LYS A 22 6.31 -14.74 -1.55
N SER A 23 7.49 -14.23 -1.19
CA SER A 23 7.74 -13.63 0.12
C SER A 23 7.16 -12.22 0.24
N VAL A 24 6.82 -11.57 -0.89
CA VAL A 24 6.21 -10.24 -0.91
C VAL A 24 4.81 -10.31 -0.31
N LYS A 25 4.62 -9.62 0.81
CA LYS A 25 3.30 -9.37 1.40
C LYS A 25 2.81 -7.99 0.98
N LEU A 26 1.64 -7.92 0.35
CA LEU A 26 0.98 -6.67 -0.01
C LEU A 26 -0.06 -6.30 1.04
N GLU A 27 -0.13 -5.02 1.35
CA GLU A 27 -1.05 -4.41 2.30
C GLU A 27 -1.75 -3.23 1.63
N ILE A 28 -2.97 -2.94 2.09
CA ILE A 28 -3.67 -1.72 1.70
C ILE A 28 -3.32 -0.65 2.73
N ASP A 29 -2.79 0.46 2.25
CA ASP A 29 -2.37 1.61 3.05
C ASP A 29 -3.14 2.88 2.64
N HIS A 30 -3.30 3.81 3.58
CA HIS A 30 -3.87 5.12 3.31
C HIS A 30 -2.77 6.09 2.86
N ILE A 31 -2.94 6.69 1.69
CA ILE A 31 -2.01 7.71 1.15
C ILE A 31 -1.89 8.86 2.15
N ILE A 32 -3.02 9.44 2.54
CA ILE A 32 -3.14 10.38 3.66
C ILE A 32 -3.54 9.56 4.89
N PRO A 33 -2.74 9.55 5.97
CA PRO A 33 -3.08 8.86 7.21
C PRO A 33 -4.43 9.29 7.77
N VAL A 34 -5.15 8.35 8.39
CA VAL A 34 -6.43 8.65 9.05
C VAL A 34 -6.26 9.73 10.12
N ALA A 35 -5.13 9.71 10.86
CA ALA A 35 -4.79 10.72 11.86
C ALA A 35 -4.69 12.15 11.28
N ARG A 36 -4.42 12.29 9.97
CA ARG A 36 -4.35 13.56 9.25
C ARG A 36 -5.62 13.85 8.43
N GLY A 37 -6.74 13.17 8.73
CA GLY A 37 -8.02 13.36 8.04
C GLY A 37 -8.20 12.54 6.76
N GLY A 38 -7.32 11.57 6.50
CA GLY A 38 -7.43 10.69 5.35
C GLY A 38 -8.67 9.79 5.39
N LEU A 39 -9.45 9.79 4.31
CA LEU A 39 -10.66 8.97 4.18
C LEU A 39 -10.34 7.56 3.69
N SER A 40 -11.14 6.56 4.09
CA SER A 40 -11.07 5.20 3.54
C SER A 40 -11.77 5.08 2.17
N LYS A 41 -11.49 6.03 1.28
CA LYS A 41 -11.99 6.06 -0.10
C LYS A 41 -10.95 5.47 -1.06
N ILE A 42 -11.41 4.90 -2.17
CA ILE A 42 -10.53 4.16 -3.08
C ILE A 42 -9.37 5.01 -3.64
N ASP A 43 -9.58 6.32 -3.78
CA ASP A 43 -8.59 7.32 -4.21
C ASP A 43 -7.49 7.53 -3.16
N ASN A 44 -7.80 7.45 -1.88
CA ASN A 44 -6.86 7.57 -0.77
C ASN A 44 -6.29 6.22 -0.30
N LEU A 45 -6.64 5.11 -0.94
CA LEU A 45 -6.09 3.79 -0.67
C LEU A 45 -5.10 3.39 -1.75
N GLN A 46 -3.97 2.80 -1.33
CA GLN A 46 -2.91 2.30 -2.21
C GLN A 46 -2.43 0.92 -1.78
N THR A 47 -1.89 0.15 -2.71
CA THR A 47 -1.24 -1.14 -2.42
C THR A 47 0.25 -0.91 -2.19
N LEU A 48 0.75 -1.22 -0.99
CA LEU A 48 2.18 -1.20 -0.66
C LEU A 48 2.64 -2.60 -0.27
N CYS A 49 3.91 -2.93 -0.51
CA CYS A 49 4.51 -4.10 0.13
C CYS A 49 4.81 -3.78 1.60
N TYR A 50 4.85 -4.80 2.45
CA TYR A 50 5.11 -4.67 3.89
C TYR A 50 6.34 -3.78 4.20
N LYS A 51 7.44 -3.95 3.46
CA LYS A 51 8.66 -3.13 3.62
C LYS A 51 8.41 -1.64 3.33
N CYS A 52 7.72 -1.34 2.23
CA CYS A 52 7.37 0.03 1.85
C CYS A 52 6.35 0.65 2.80
N ASN A 53 5.41 -0.14 3.30
CA ASN A 53 4.40 0.29 4.26
C ASN A 53 5.04 0.62 5.62
N GLN A 54 5.93 -0.25 6.13
CA GLN A 54 6.67 0.03 7.36
C GLN A 54 7.51 1.30 7.26
N GLY A 55 8.29 1.45 6.18
CA GLY A 55 9.06 2.67 5.97
C GLY A 55 8.22 3.93 5.74
N LYS A 56 6.90 3.82 5.50
CA LYS A 56 5.99 4.97 5.48
C LYS A 56 5.56 5.34 6.91
N LYS A 57 5.21 4.34 7.73
CA LYS A 57 4.83 4.55 9.14
C LYS A 57 5.92 5.26 9.93
N ASP A 58 7.18 4.87 9.75
CA ASP A 58 8.32 5.51 10.41
C ASP A 58 8.49 7.01 10.06
N ASN A 59 7.87 7.48 8.98
CA ASN A 59 7.91 8.89 8.54
C ASN A 59 6.59 9.65 8.80
N ASP A 60 5.55 8.96 9.27
CA ASP A 60 4.23 9.53 9.53
C ASP A 60 4.02 9.90 11.01
N ASP A 61 4.96 9.56 11.89
CA ASP A 61 5.05 9.96 13.30
C ASP A 61 5.55 11.41 13.51
#